data_AF-A0A3D1F5H6-F1
#
_entry.id   AF-A0A3D1F5H6-F1
#
_cell.length_a   1.000
_cell.length_b   1.000
_cell.length_c   1.000
_cell.angle_alpha   90.00
_cell.angle_beta   90.00
_cell.angle_gamma   90.00
#
_symmetry.space_group_name_H-M   'P 1'
#
loop_
_entity.id
_entity.type
_entity.pdbx_description
1 polymer ?
#
loop_
_entity_poly.entity_id
_entity_poly.type
_entity_poly.pdbx_seq_one_letter_code
_entity_poly.pdbx_strand_id
1 'polypeptide(L)' 'MAITNTDSKGRVTLGPRFANREVVIEEINESSLRIILASAIPVNEAWLYANKKALAAVRKGLNQARAGKTSKAPNLRKR' A
#
# COMPACT_ATOMS: atom_id res chain seq x y z
N MET A 1 -25.15 7.09 5.19
CA MET A 1 -25.01 7.26 3.73
C MET A 1 -24.95 8.76 3.49
N ALA A 2 -23.85 9.28 2.96
CA ALA A 2 -23.71 10.71 2.67
C ALA A 2 -23.89 10.89 1.16
N ILE A 3 -24.80 11.79 0.78
CA ILE A 3 -25.03 12.15 -0.63
C ILE A 3 -24.27 13.45 -0.85
N THR A 4 -23.38 13.45 -1.83
CA THR A 4 -22.67 14.66 -2.28
C THR A 4 -22.85 14.79 -3.78
N ASN A 5 -22.96 16.02 -4.26
CA ASN A 5 -23.07 16.32 -5.67
C ASN A 5 -21.68 16.50 -6.28
N THR A 6 -21.56 16.25 -7.58
CA THR A 6 -20.40 16.61 -8.38
C THR A 6 -20.43 18.10 -8.71
N ASP A 7 -19.24 18.68 -8.89
CA ASP A 7 -19.13 20.06 -9.38
C ASP A 7 -19.20 20.14 -10.92
N SER A 8 -19.09 21.35 -11.46
CA SER A 8 -19.12 21.61 -12.91
C SER A 8 -17.99 20.94 -13.70
N LYS A 9 -16.97 20.40 -13.01
CA LYS A 9 -15.85 19.67 -13.60
C LYS A 9 -15.93 18.17 -13.32
N GLY A 10 -17.05 17.69 -12.78
CA GLY A 10 -17.28 16.28 -12.46
C GLY A 10 -16.50 15.78 -11.23
N ARG A 11 -15.97 16.66 -10.38
CA ARG A 11 -15.20 16.27 -9.20
C ARG A 11 -16.12 15.95 -8.03
N VAL A 12 -15.74 14.96 -7.23
CA VAL A 12 -16.42 14.57 -5.98
C VAL A 12 -15.48 14.71 -4.79
N THR A 13 -15.96 15.31 -3.69
CA THR A 13 -15.16 15.47 -2.47
C THR A 13 -15.39 14.29 -1.53
N LEU A 14 -14.37 13.45 -1.34
CA LEU A 14 -14.44 12.24 -0.50
C LEU A 14 -14.24 12.51 1.01
N GLY A 15 -13.86 13.74 1.36
CA GLY A 15 -13.64 14.18 2.73
C GLY A 15 -12.26 13.82 3.32
N PRO A 16 -12.01 14.16 4.59
CA PRO A 16 -10.69 14.13 5.21
C PRO A 16 -10.02 12.75 5.23
N ARG A 17 -10.82 11.67 5.25
CA ARG A 17 -10.31 10.28 5.28
C ARG A 17 -9.48 9.92 4.04
N PHE A 18 -9.73 10.60 2.92
CA PHE A 18 -9.06 10.37 1.63
C PHE A 18 -8.11 11.53 1.26
N ALA A 19 -7.97 12.53 2.13
CA ALA A 19 -7.08 13.66 1.87
C ALA A 19 -5.62 13.21 1.76
N ASN A 20 -4.91 13.70 0.73
CA ASN A 20 -3.50 13.38 0.44
C ASN A 20 -3.21 11.88 0.32
N ARG A 21 -4.19 11.08 -0.11
CA ARG A 21 -4.01 9.64 -0.37
C ARG A 21 -4.24 9.34 -1.84
N GLU A 22 -3.44 8.44 -2.37
CA GLU A 22 -3.62 7.90 -3.71
C GLU A 22 -4.84 6.97 -3.72
N VAL A 23 -5.64 7.06 -4.77
CA VAL A 23 -6.83 6.23 -4.98
C VAL A 23 -6.88 5.71 -6.40
N VAL A 24 -7.31 4.47 -6.55
CA VAL A 24 -7.68 3.87 -7.84
C VAL A 24 -9.19 3.93 -7.96
N ILE A 25 -9.66 4.36 -9.12
CA ILE A 25 -11.08 4.41 -9.46
C ILE A 25 -11.34 3.31 -10.49
N GLU A 26 -12.20 2.37 -10.12
CA GLU A 26 -12.65 1.28 -10.98
C GLU A 26 -14.11 1.53 -11.36
N GLU A 27 -14.42 1.54 -12.65
CA GLU A 27 -15.80 1.54 -13.13
C GLU A 27 -16.36 0.12 -13.05
N ILE A 28 -17.42 -0.08 -12.26
CA ILE A 28 -18.07 -1.39 -12.15
C ILE A 28 -19.13 -1.52 -13.26
N ASN A 29 -19.91 -0.46 -13.47
CA ASN A 29 -20.93 -0.34 -14.52
C ASN A 29 -21.25 1.14 -14.75
N GLU A 30 -22.18 1.42 -15.67
CA GLU A 30 -22.61 2.78 -16.07
C GLU A 30 -23.07 3.68 -14.90
N SER A 31 -23.45 3.11 -13.76
CA SER A 31 -24.02 3.84 -12.62
C SER A 31 -23.20 3.72 -11.34
N SER A 32 -22.10 2.96 -11.34
CA SER A 32 -21.35 2.70 -10.12
C SER A 32 -19.84 2.63 -10.33
N LEU A 33 -19.16 3.28 -9.39
CA LEU A 33 -17.71 3.37 -9.31
C LEU A 33 -17.26 2.79 -7.96
N ARG A 34 -16.11 2.12 -7.95
CA ARG A 34 -15.42 1.69 -6.74
C ARG A 34 -14.13 2.47 -6.59
N ILE A 35 -13.94 3.04 -5.39
CA ILE A 35 -12.75 3.80 -5.04
C ILE A 35 -11.95 2.99 -4.04
N ILE A 36 -10.70 2.70 -4.38
CA ILE A 36 -9.80 1.87 -3.59
C ILE A 36 -8.58 2.71 -3.20
N LEU A 37 -8.21 2.71 -1.92
CA LEU A 37 -6.96 3.33 -1.49
C LEU A 37 -5.78 2.57 -2.08
N ALA A 38 -4.89 3.29 -2.74
CA ALA A 38 -3.68 2.77 -3.31
C ALA A 38 -2.45 3.39 -2.64
N SER A 39 -1.30 2.75 -2.87
CA SER A 39 -0.01 3.28 -2.49
C SER A 39 0.97 2.95 -3.59
N ALA A 40 1.63 3.97 -4.13
CA ALA A 40 2.73 3.80 -5.05
C ALA A 40 3.86 2.97 -4.39
N ILE A 41 4.37 2.00 -5.13
CA ILE A 41 5.54 1.21 -4.76
C ILE A 41 6.63 1.54 -5.78
N PRO A 42 7.82 2.00 -5.35
CA PRO A 42 8.95 2.23 -6.25
C PRO A 42 9.27 0.99 -7.11
N VAL A 43 9.67 1.20 -8.37
CA VAL A 43 9.90 0.11 -9.34
C VAL A 43 10.94 -0.90 -8.84
N ASN A 44 12.00 -0.41 -8.21
CA ASN A 44 13.06 -1.21 -7.59
C ASN A 44 12.60 -2.04 -6.38
N GLU A 45 11.41 -1.78 -5.83
CA GLU A 45 10.82 -2.52 -4.71
C GLU A 45 9.64 -3.41 -5.15
N ALA A 46 9.06 -3.16 -6.32
CA ALA A 46 7.91 -3.92 -6.84
C ALA A 46 8.15 -5.42 -6.91
N TRP A 47 9.39 -5.86 -7.19
CA TRP A 47 9.75 -7.28 -7.25
C TRP A 47 9.47 -8.02 -5.93
N LEU A 48 9.60 -7.34 -4.78
CA LEU A 48 9.37 -7.95 -3.47
C LEU A 48 7.90 -8.34 -3.31
N TYR A 49 6.99 -7.51 -3.83
CA TYR A 49 5.55 -7.75 -3.77
C TYR A 49 5.09 -8.81 -4.79
N ALA A 50 5.81 -8.98 -5.89
CA ALA A 50 5.57 -10.07 -6.85
C ALA A 50 6.05 -11.44 -6.31
N ASN A 51 7.05 -11.48 -5.41
CA ASN A 51 7.59 -12.71 -4.85
C ASN A 51 7.02 -13.02 -3.45
N LYS A 52 5.96 -13.83 -3.41
CA LYS A 52 5.27 -14.22 -2.15
C LYS A 52 6.21 -14.80 -1.10
N LYS A 53 7.22 -15.58 -1.51
CA LYS A 53 8.19 -16.21 -0.58
C LYS A 53 9.10 -15.16 0.05
N ALA A 54 9.66 -14.26 -0.76
CA ALA A 54 10.51 -13.18 -0.27
C ALA A 54 9.73 -12.23 0.65
N LEU A 55 8.52 -11.83 0.26
CA LEU A 55 7.65 -10.98 1.07
C LEU A 55 7.33 -11.62 2.43
N ALA A 56 7.01 -12.91 2.45
CA ALA A 56 6.73 -13.64 3.69
C ALA A 56 7.97 -13.69 4.60
N ALA A 57 9.16 -13.91 4.04
CA ALA A 57 10.41 -13.91 4.80
C ALA A 57 10.72 -12.53 5.41
N VAL A 58 10.57 -11.45 4.64
CA VAL A 58 10.77 -10.08 5.12
C VAL A 58 9.77 -9.74 6.24
N ARG A 59 8.48 -10.03 6.03
CA ARG A 59 7.44 -9.81 7.06
C ARG A 59 7.72 -10.59 8.35
N LYS A 60 8.16 -11.83 8.23
CA LYS A 60 8.56 -12.64 9.39
C LYS A 60 9.73 -12.00 10.13
N GLY A 61 10.77 -11.57 9.41
CA GLY A 61 11.93 -10.90 10.00
C GLY A 61 11.55 -9.60 10.72
N LEU A 62 10.70 -8.77 10.12
CA LEU A 62 10.18 -7.55 10.74
C LEU A 62 9.42 -7.85 12.05
N ASN A 63 8.60 -8.91 12.07
CA ASN A 63 7.89 -9.33 13.28
C ASN A 63 8.85 -9.85 14.36
N GLN A 64 9.87 -10.60 13.98
CA GLN A 64 10.91 -11.07 14.90
C GLN A 64 11.70 -9.90 15.51
N ALA A 65 12.07 -8.92 14.69
CA ALA A 65 12.78 -7.71 15.13
C ALA A 65 11.94 -6.89 16.11
N ARG A 66 10.64 -6.68 15.83
CA ARG A 66 9.71 -6.04 16.77
C ARG A 66 9.60 -6.78 18.11
N ALA A 67 9.70 -8.11 18.09
CA ALA A 67 9.71 -8.95 19.28
C ALA A 67 11.10 -9.08 19.95
N GLY A 68 12.11 -8.33 19.50
CA GLY A 68 13.48 -8.39 20.02
C GLY A 68 14.26 -9.67 19.67
N LYS A 69 13.74 -10.50 18.76
CA LYS A 69 14.35 -11.77 18.34
C LYS A 69 15.34 -11.52 17.19
N THR A 70 16.50 -10.95 17.51
CA THR A 70 17.57 -10.69 16.53
C THR A 70 18.66 -11.75 16.59
N SER A 71 19.25 -12.11 15.45
CA SER A 71 20.46 -12.94 15.43
C SER A 71 21.70 -12.11 15.75
N LYS A 72 22.78 -12.77 16.21
CA LYS A 72 24.08 -12.12 16.31
C LYS A 72 24.52 -11.65 14.92
N ALA A 73 25.07 -10.43 14.86
CA ALA A 73 25.55 -9.87 13.60
C ALA A 73 26.63 -10.79 12.98
N PRO A 74 26.62 -11.00 11.65
CA PRO A 74 27.66 -11.76 11.00
C PRO A 74 29.02 -11.07 11.17
N ASN A 75 30.08 -11.86 11.29
CA ASN A 75 31.44 -11.32 11.38
C ASN A 75 31.88 -10.83 9.99
N LEU A 76 31.76 -9.53 9.73
CA LEU A 76 32.08 -8.90 8.45
C LEU A 76 33.60 -8.76 8.19
N ARG A 77 34.47 -9.20 9.11
CA ARG A 77 35.93 -9.08 8.99
C ARG A 77 36.64 -10.21 8.24
N LYS A 78 35.93 -11.24 7.78
CA LYS A 78 36.52 -12.27 6.90
C LYS A 78 36.21 -11.96 5.45
N ARG A 79 37.06 -11.14 4.84
CA ARG A 79 37.25 -11.05 3.39
C ARG A 79 38.73 -11.25 3.11
#